data_AF-A0A0Z8JG59-F1
#
_entry.id   AF-A0A0Z8JG59-F1
#
_cell.length_a   1.000
_cell.length_b   1.000
_cell.length_c   1.000
_cell.angle_alpha   90.00
_cell.angle_beta   90.00
_cell.angle_gamma   90.00
#
_symmetry.space_group_name_H-M   'P 1'
#
loop_
_entity.id
_entity.type
_entity.pdbx_description
1 polymer ?
#
loop_
_entity_poly.entity_id
_entity_poly.type
_entity_poly.pdbx_seq_one_letter_code
_entity_poly.pdbx_strand_id
1 'polypeptide(L)' 'MNRLIMTKQGRYYDETPYTLEHKMAENIWWLIELADRLDIDIQKEMETFLAQKEELLGIKK' A
#
# COMPACT_ATOMS: atom_id res chain seq x y z
N MET A 1 -1.09 -2.07 -13.60
CA MET A 1 -1.80 -2.56 -12.39
C MET A 1 -2.96 -3.48 -12.74
N ASN A 2 -3.92 -3.07 -13.58
CA ASN A 2 -5.10 -3.89 -13.92
C ASN A 2 -4.79 -5.30 -14.43
N ARG A 3 -3.79 -5.45 -15.32
CA ARG A 3 -3.36 -6.77 -15.83
C ARG A 3 -2.87 -7.70 -14.71
N LEU A 4 -2.01 -7.21 -13.81
CA LEU A 4 -1.49 -7.98 -12.67
C LEU A 4 -2.58 -8.36 -11.65
N ILE A 5 -3.59 -7.51 -11.48
CA ILE A 5 -4.78 -7.82 -10.66
C ILE A 5 -5.58 -8.96 -11.29
N MET A 6 -5.79 -8.91 -12.61
CA MET A 6 -6.48 -9.96 -13.35
C MET A 6 -5.68 -11.28 -13.35
N THR A 7 -4.35 -11.20 -13.43
CA THR A 7 -3.45 -12.37 -13.29
C THR A 7 -3.52 -12.98 -11.90
N LYS A 8 -3.42 -12.19 -10.83
CA LYS A 8 -3.56 -12.70 -9.46
C LYS A 8 -4.94 -13.32 -9.19
N GLN A 9 -5.99 -12.80 -9.85
CA GLN A 9 -7.35 -13.34 -9.75
C GLN A 9 -7.60 -14.56 -10.66
N GLY A 10 -6.57 -15.07 -11.36
CA GLY A 10 -6.68 -16.24 -12.25
C GLY A 10 -7.51 -15.98 -13.51
N ARG A 11 -7.81 -14.71 -13.81
CA ARG A 11 -8.64 -14.29 -14.94
C ARG A 11 -7.83 -13.95 -16.19
N TYR A 12 -6.50 -14.00 -16.09
CA TYR A 12 -5.56 -13.71 -17.17
C TYR A 12 -4.25 -14.47 -16.92
N TYR A 13 -3.70 -15.12 -17.95
CA TYR A 13 -2.37 -15.75 -17.86
C TYR A 13 -1.34 -14.73 -18.35
N ASP A 14 -0.36 -14.41 -17.51
CA ASP A 14 0.69 -13.43 -17.81
C ASP A 14 2.03 -14.03 -17.36
N GLU A 15 2.97 -14.17 -18.28
CA GLU A 15 4.32 -14.69 -18.04
C GLU A 15 5.31 -13.59 -17.60
N THR A 16 4.82 -12.37 -17.35
CA THR A 16 5.71 -11.27 -16.94
C THR A 16 6.39 -11.53 -15.60
N PRO A 17 7.67 -11.13 -15.44
CA PRO A 17 8.46 -11.43 -14.25
C PRO A 17 8.04 -10.64 -13.00
N TYR A 18 7.14 -9.67 -13.16
CA TYR A 18 6.69 -8.80 -12.07
C TYR A 18 5.32 -9.25 -11.57
N THR A 19 5.27 -9.74 -10.34
CA THR A 19 4.01 -10.09 -9.68
C THR A 19 3.30 -8.86 -9.14
N LEU A 20 2.00 -8.98 -8.87
CA LEU A 20 1.23 -7.90 -8.23
C LEU A 20 1.82 -7.56 -6.85
N GLU A 21 2.26 -8.56 -6.11
CA GLU A 21 2.93 -8.42 -4.81
C GLU A 21 4.18 -7.56 -4.92
N HIS A 22 5.03 -7.84 -5.92
CA HIS A 22 6.23 -7.05 -6.17
C HIS A 22 5.90 -5.59 -6.48
N LYS A 23 4.87 -5.34 -7.31
CA LYS A 23 4.43 -3.96 -7.61
C LYS A 23 3.79 -3.25 -6.42
N MET A 24 3.10 -3.97 -5.54
CA MET A 24 2.60 -3.40 -4.29
C MET A 24 3.75 -3.03 -3.36
N ALA A 25 4.77 -3.88 -3.24
CA ALA A 25 5.96 -3.59 -2.44
C ALA A 25 6.73 -2.38 -3.00
N GLU A 26 6.92 -2.30 -4.32
CA GLU A 26 7.56 -1.16 -4.98
C GLU A 26 6.80 0.15 -4.73
N ASN A 27 5.47 0.14 -4.80
CA ASN A 27 4.67 1.32 -4.49
C ASN A 27 4.83 1.76 -3.02
N ILE A 28 4.83 0.82 -2.08
CA ILE A 28 5.06 1.14 -0.66
C ILE A 28 6.48 1.71 -0.46
N TRP A 29 7.49 1.11 -1.10
CA TRP A 29 8.86 1.60 -1.04
C TRP A 29 9.00 3.03 -1.56
N TRP A 30 8.40 3.33 -2.71
CA TRP A 30 8.39 4.70 -3.25
C TRP A 30 7.71 5.71 -2.31
N LEU A 31 6.63 5.32 -1.62
CA LEU A 31 5.97 6.20 -0.66
C LEU A 31 6.83 6.46 0.58
N ILE A 32 7.56 5.46 1.07
CA ILE A 32 8.50 5.61 2.19
C ILE A 32 9.66 6.53 1.79
N GLU A 33 10.26 6.29 0.63
CA GLU A 33 11.36 7.11 0.09
C GLU A 33 10.92 8.57 -0.13
N LEU A 34 9.69 8.78 -0.62
CA LEU A 34 9.14 10.12 -0.80
C LEU A 34 8.91 10.83 0.54
N ALA A 35 8.42 10.12 1.55
CA ALA A 35 8.22 10.68 2.89
C ALA A 35 9.54 11.13 3.52
N ASP A 36 10.60 10.31 3.40
CA ASP A 36 11.94 10.64 3.89
C ASP A 36 12.48 11.92 3.21
N ARG A 37 12.31 12.05 1.89
CA ARG A 37 12.73 13.24 1.13
C ARG A 37 11.95 14.51 1.48
N LEU A 38 10.75 14.37 2.04
CA LEU A 38 9.89 15.46 2.44
C LEU A 38 9.96 15.76 3.94
N ASP A 39 10.84 15.08 4.68
CA ASP A 39 10.96 15.18 6.15
C ASP A 39 9.63 14.85 6.87
N ILE A 40 8.89 13.88 6.32
CA ILE A 40 7.62 13.40 6.88
C ILE A 40 7.89 12.10 7.64
N ASP A 41 7.57 12.09 8.94
CA ASP A 41 7.51 10.87 9.73
C ASP A 41 6.27 10.05 9.36
N ILE A 42 6.42 9.21 8.35
CA ILE A 42 5.34 8.37 7.82
C ILE A 42 4.77 7.39 8.85
N GLN A 43 5.54 7.01 9.88
CA GLN A 43 5.06 6.12 10.94
C GLN A 43 4.07 6.87 11.82
N LYS A 44 4.43 8.07 12.28
CA LYS A 44 3.56 8.92 13.09
C LYS A 44 2.28 9.33 12.35
N GLU A 45 2.38 9.67 11.07
CA GLU A 45 1.21 10.02 10.26
C GLU A 45 0.28 8.82 10.05
N MET A 46 0.84 7.61 9.88
CA MET A 46 0.06 6.38 9.79
C MET A 46 -0.67 6.08 11.12
N GLU A 47 0.00 6.21 12.27
CA GLU A 47 -0.64 6.05 13.58
C GLU A 47 -1.79 7.03 13.77
N THR A 48 -1.58 8.30 13.41
CA THR A 48 -2.60 9.35 13.49
C THR A 48 -3.80 9.02 12.59
N PHE A 49 -3.54 8.59 11.35
CA PHE A 49 -4.59 8.19 10.41
C PHE A 49 -5.39 7.00 10.93
N LEU A 50 -4.74 5.97 11.45
CA LEU A 50 -5.40 4.79 12.00
C LEU A 50 -6.25 5.15 13.21
N ALA A 51 -5.74 5.95 14.14
CA ALA A 51 -6.50 6.40 15.31
C ALA A 51 -7.79 7.15 14.92
N GLN A 52 -7.73 8.01 13.89
CA GLN A 52 -8.90 8.69 13.34
C GLN A 52 -9.91 7.72 12.72
N LYS A 53 -9.43 6.68 12.03
CA LYS A 53 -10.29 5.65 11.44
C LYS A 53 -10.95 4.77 12.49
N GLU A 54 -10.22 4.38 13.52
CA GLU A 54 -10.75 3.59 14.65
C GLU A 54 -11.82 4.37 15.41
N GLU A 55 -11.62 5.67 15.60
CA GLU A 55 -12.61 6.57 16.20
C GLU A 55 -13.87 6.69 15.33
N LEU A 56 -13.70 6.89 14.02
CA LEU A 56 -14.82 6.95 13.07
C LEU A 56 -15.64 5.65 13.06
N LEU A 57 -14.97 4.50 13.18
CA LEU A 57 -15.61 3.19 13.16
C LEU A 57 -16.12 2.75 14.55
N GLY A 58 -15.87 3.53 15.60
CA GLY A 58 -16.25 3.18 16.97
C GLY A 58 -15.54 1.92 17.51
N ILE A 59 -14.35 1.62 16.99
CA ILE A 59 -13.57 0.43 17.36
C ILE A 59 -12.64 0.70 18.56
N LYS A 60 -12.50 1.98 18.96
CA LYS A 60 -11.79 2.38 20.19
C LYS A 60 -12.40 1.65 21.40
N LYS A 61 -11.61 0.77 22.01
CA LYS A 61 -11.93 0.11 23.30
C LYS A 61 -11.83 1.10 24.46
#